data_AF-A0A1C4JYE9-F1
#
_entry.id   AF-A0A1C4JYE9-F1
#
_cell.length_a   1.000
_cell.length_b   1.000
_cell.length_c   1.000
_cell.angle_alpha   90.00
_cell.angle_beta   90.00
_cell.angle_gamma   90.00
#
_symmetry.space_group_name_H-M   'P 1'
#
loop_
_entity.id
_entity.type
_entity.pdbx_description
1 polymer ?
#
loop_
_entity_poly.entity_id
_entity_poly.type
_entity_poly.pdbx_seq_one_letter_code
_entity_poly.pdbx_strand_id
1 'polypeptide(L)'
;AQRRRHRRLPPYCWTTDGLDGVRLAPFQLLAVQDRSLAALPHDRQLALIDRLAAADTSGLLRTTGRLMVDTGDEASVAEGVRWWLELTEAGGEGMVVKPLAALVRNEAGRLVQPGVKCRGREYLRIIYGPEYTRPEHLARLRNRALGHKRSLALREYALGLEALDRLAAGEPLWRVHEAVFAVLALESEPVDPRL
;
A
#
# COMPACT_ATOMS: atom_id res chain seq x y z
N ALA A 1 -16.46 -17.92 35.63
CA ALA A 1 -16.25 -18.00 34.16
C ALA A 1 -15.35 -16.87 33.63
N GLN A 2 -14.21 -16.61 34.28
CA GLN A 2 -13.48 -15.33 34.16
C GLN A 2 -11.96 -15.54 33.98
N ARG A 3 -11.58 -16.52 33.15
CA ARG A 3 -10.18 -16.90 32.89
C ARG A 3 -9.90 -17.32 31.43
N ARG A 4 -10.35 -16.50 30.46
CA ARG A 4 -9.90 -16.61 29.05
C ARG A 4 -9.69 -15.25 28.37
N ARG A 5 -9.17 -14.25 29.11
CA ARG A 5 -8.55 -13.07 28.49
C ARG A 5 -7.03 -13.25 28.45
N HIS A 6 -6.57 -14.32 27.81
CA HIS A 6 -5.18 -14.33 27.37
C HIS A 6 -5.10 -13.35 26.20
N ARG A 7 -4.31 -12.28 26.40
CA ARG A 7 -3.76 -11.42 25.36
C ARG A 7 -3.21 -12.31 24.24
N ARG A 8 -4.00 -12.65 23.23
CA ARG A 8 -3.45 -13.04 21.94
C ARG A 8 -2.88 -11.74 21.37
N LEU A 9 -1.55 -11.68 21.28
CA LEU A 9 -0.90 -10.72 20.42
C LEU A 9 -1.65 -10.74 19.06
N PRO A 10 -1.96 -9.59 18.46
CA PRO A 10 -2.48 -9.55 17.11
C PRO A 10 -1.62 -10.46 16.21
N PRO A 11 -2.18 -11.07 15.14
CA PRO A 11 -1.41 -11.93 14.24
C PRO A 11 -0.21 -11.24 13.56
N TYR A 12 -0.03 -9.94 13.81
CA TYR A 12 1.05 -9.08 13.33
C TYR A 12 2.06 -8.69 14.42
N CYS A 13 2.11 -9.39 15.56
CA CYS A 13 3.06 -9.09 16.63
C CYS A 13 3.84 -10.34 17.07
N TRP A 14 5.17 -10.25 17.04
CA TRP A 14 6.10 -11.28 17.51
C TRP A 14 7.35 -10.61 18.08
N THR A 15 8.12 -11.35 18.88
CA THR A 15 9.40 -10.89 19.43
C THR A 15 10.52 -11.04 18.41
N THR A 16 11.46 -10.10 18.38
CA THR A 16 12.67 -10.13 17.55
C THR A 16 13.92 -10.05 18.44
N ASP A 17 15.05 -10.52 17.92
CA ASP A 17 16.37 -10.35 18.54
C ASP A 17 17.26 -9.56 17.56
N GLY A 18 17.49 -8.27 17.84
CA GLY A 18 18.08 -7.37 16.85
C GLY A 18 17.27 -7.37 15.54
N LEU A 19 17.92 -7.72 14.42
CA LEU A 19 17.27 -7.87 13.11
C LEU A 19 16.68 -9.27 12.89
N ASP A 20 17.01 -10.25 13.73
CA ASP A 20 16.47 -11.60 13.59
C ASP A 20 14.97 -11.60 13.91
N GLY A 21 14.19 -12.05 12.93
CA GLY A 21 12.73 -11.97 12.96
C GLY A 21 12.16 -10.71 12.30
N VAL A 22 12.98 -9.73 11.92
CA VAL A 22 12.57 -8.61 11.05
C VAL A 22 12.48 -9.09 9.62
N ARG A 23 11.49 -8.59 8.88
CA ARG A 23 11.28 -8.92 7.46
C ARG A 23 11.00 -7.63 6.70
N LEU A 24 11.72 -7.41 5.61
CA LEU A 24 11.48 -6.30 4.70
C LEU A 24 10.85 -6.84 3.41
N ALA A 25 9.71 -6.27 3.01
CA ALA A 25 9.04 -6.59 1.76
C ALA A 25 9.03 -5.34 0.86
N PRO A 26 10.11 -5.07 0.11
CA PRO A 26 10.11 -3.98 -0.84
C PRO A 26 9.01 -4.18 -1.89
N PHE A 27 8.40 -3.09 -2.32
CA PHE A 27 7.38 -3.12 -3.39
C PHE A 27 7.61 -2.07 -4.48
N GLN A 28 8.53 -1.11 -4.27
CA GLN A 28 8.97 -0.14 -5.27
C GLN A 28 10.44 0.24 -5.02
N LEU A 29 11.20 0.37 -6.10
CA LEU A 29 12.50 1.03 -6.15
C LEU A 29 12.25 2.45 -6.67
N LEU A 30 12.46 3.45 -5.83
CA LEU A 30 12.03 4.82 -6.14
C LEU A 30 13.03 5.58 -7.01
N ALA A 31 14.33 5.40 -6.76
CA ALA A 31 15.40 6.04 -7.52
C ALA A 31 16.69 5.21 -7.45
N VAL A 32 17.57 5.48 -8.41
CA VAL A 32 19.00 5.11 -8.39
C VAL A 32 19.81 6.38 -8.63
N GLN A 33 21.14 6.26 -8.63
CA GLN A 33 21.99 7.40 -8.94
C GLN A 33 21.56 8.07 -10.24
N ASP A 34 21.34 9.39 -10.18
CA ASP A 34 20.98 10.27 -11.31
C ASP A 34 19.68 9.90 -12.04
N ARG A 35 18.80 9.08 -11.43
CA ARG A 35 17.56 8.63 -12.09
C ARG A 35 16.42 8.29 -11.14
N SER A 36 15.27 8.91 -11.37
CA SER A 36 13.98 8.50 -10.82
C SER A 36 13.49 7.22 -11.51
N LEU A 37 13.08 6.24 -10.72
CA LEU A 37 12.49 4.98 -11.19
C LEU A 37 10.98 4.95 -10.96
N ALA A 38 10.38 6.03 -10.45
CA ALA A 38 8.96 6.08 -10.13
C ALA A 38 8.03 5.86 -11.34
N ALA A 39 8.52 6.13 -12.56
CA ALA A 39 7.82 5.89 -13.82
C ALA A 39 7.96 4.46 -14.36
N LEU A 40 8.74 3.58 -13.71
CA LEU A 40 8.82 2.18 -14.13
C LEU A 40 7.50 1.46 -13.83
N PRO A 41 6.95 0.70 -14.80
CA PRO A 41 5.79 -0.16 -14.59
C PRO A 41 5.95 -1.14 -13.43
N HIS A 42 4.84 -1.48 -12.78
CA HIS A 42 4.84 -2.20 -11.52
C HIS A 42 5.40 -3.62 -11.64
N ASP A 43 5.14 -4.32 -12.76
CA ASP A 43 5.74 -5.63 -13.06
C ASP A 43 7.27 -5.57 -13.14
N ARG A 44 7.82 -4.53 -13.76
CA ARG A 44 9.27 -4.33 -13.88
C ARG A 44 9.90 -4.00 -12.53
N GLN A 45 9.27 -3.14 -11.75
CA GLN A 45 9.67 -2.84 -10.35
C GLN A 45 9.76 -4.13 -9.53
N LEU A 46 8.70 -4.92 -9.59
CA LEU A 46 8.52 -6.16 -8.86
C LEU A 46 9.52 -7.25 -9.30
N ALA A 47 9.82 -7.37 -10.60
CA ALA A 47 10.86 -8.26 -11.09
C ALA A 47 12.27 -7.88 -10.63
N LEU A 48 12.59 -6.57 -10.54
CA LEU A 48 13.87 -6.11 -9.99
C LEU A 48 13.98 -6.45 -8.51
N ILE A 49 12.90 -6.27 -7.75
CA ILE A 49 12.84 -6.60 -6.32
C ILE A 49 12.98 -8.10 -6.10
N ASP A 50 12.35 -8.95 -6.94
CA ASP A 50 12.52 -10.40 -6.82
C ASP A 50 13.97 -10.83 -7.02
N ARG A 51 14.70 -10.16 -7.93
CA ARG A 51 16.15 -10.39 -8.09
C ARG A 51 16.94 -9.97 -6.86
N LEU A 52 16.60 -8.85 -6.23
CA LEU A 52 17.23 -8.42 -4.98
C LEU A 52 16.98 -9.42 -3.84
N ALA A 53 15.74 -9.89 -3.70
CA ALA A 53 15.38 -10.88 -2.69
C ALA A 53 16.06 -12.24 -2.96
N ALA A 54 16.19 -12.66 -4.22
CA ALA A 54 16.89 -13.90 -4.58
C ALA A 54 18.40 -13.83 -4.31
N ALA A 55 18.99 -12.65 -4.38
CA ALA A 55 20.41 -12.42 -4.07
C ALA A 55 20.68 -12.24 -2.56
N ASP A 56 19.64 -12.06 -1.75
CA ASP A 56 19.79 -11.85 -0.30
C ASP A 56 20.02 -13.18 0.43
N THR A 57 21.25 -13.38 0.89
CA THR A 57 21.62 -14.55 1.69
C THR A 57 21.26 -14.41 3.17
N SER A 58 20.86 -13.23 3.63
CA SER A 58 20.51 -12.99 5.05
C SER A 58 19.09 -13.45 5.40
N GLY A 59 18.20 -13.57 4.40
CA GLY A 59 16.79 -13.88 4.60
C GLY A 59 15.95 -12.71 5.13
N LEU A 60 16.51 -11.49 5.15
CA LEU A 60 15.83 -10.26 5.56
C LEU A 60 14.78 -9.83 4.53
N LEU A 61 15.09 -9.99 3.25
CA LEU A 61 14.21 -9.59 2.15
C LEU A 61 13.17 -10.67 1.84
N ARG A 62 11.94 -10.22 1.61
CA ARG A 62 10.79 -11.04 1.25
C ARG A 62 10.19 -10.58 -0.07
N THR A 63 9.88 -11.54 -0.93
CA THR A 63 9.07 -11.28 -2.12
C THR A 63 7.63 -10.97 -1.73
N THR A 64 7.01 -10.03 -2.43
CA THR A 64 5.60 -9.68 -2.25
C THR A 64 4.72 -10.60 -3.09
N GLY A 65 3.77 -11.31 -2.47
CA GLY A 65 2.73 -12.07 -3.18
C GLY A 65 1.90 -11.15 -4.07
N ARG A 66 1.67 -11.55 -5.32
CA ARG A 66 1.04 -10.70 -6.35
C ARG A 66 0.27 -11.56 -7.34
N LEU A 67 -0.74 -10.97 -7.95
CA LEU A 67 -1.49 -11.54 -9.06
C LEU A 67 -1.82 -10.42 -10.05
N MET A 68 -1.59 -10.68 -11.33
CA MET A 68 -1.98 -9.79 -12.41
C MET A 68 -3.44 -10.04 -12.75
N VAL A 69 -4.24 -8.97 -12.80
CA VAL A 69 -5.68 -9.04 -13.08
C VAL A 69 -6.00 -8.15 -14.27
N ASP A 70 -6.60 -8.73 -15.31
CA ASP A 70 -7.23 -7.98 -16.38
C ASP A 70 -8.67 -7.63 -15.98
N THR A 71 -8.95 -6.34 -15.81
CA THR A 71 -10.28 -5.87 -15.39
C THR A 71 -11.34 -5.96 -16.49
N GLY A 72 -10.94 -6.21 -17.74
CA GLY A 72 -11.85 -6.47 -18.85
C GLY A 72 -12.25 -7.95 -19.01
N ASP A 73 -11.57 -8.86 -18.30
CA ASP A 73 -11.86 -10.29 -18.33
C ASP A 73 -12.50 -10.76 -17.01
N GLU A 74 -13.75 -11.21 -17.09
CA GLU A 74 -14.50 -11.71 -15.94
C GLU A 74 -13.83 -12.91 -15.26
N ALA A 75 -13.15 -13.78 -16.01
CA ALA A 75 -12.46 -14.94 -15.46
C ALA A 75 -11.23 -14.51 -14.64
N SER A 76 -10.43 -13.57 -15.17
CA SER A 76 -9.29 -12.97 -14.47
C SER A 76 -9.73 -12.24 -13.19
N VAL A 77 -10.83 -11.48 -13.24
CA VAL A 77 -11.40 -10.82 -12.05
C VAL A 77 -11.84 -11.85 -11.01
N ALA A 78 -12.51 -12.93 -11.42
CA ALA A 78 -12.92 -13.98 -10.50
C ALA A 78 -11.72 -14.67 -9.84
N GLU A 79 -10.62 -14.86 -10.56
CA GLU A 79 -9.36 -15.36 -9.99
C GLU A 79 -8.76 -14.39 -8.97
N GLY A 80 -8.72 -13.09 -9.29
CA GLY A 80 -8.29 -12.04 -8.36
C GLY A 80 -9.07 -12.04 -7.05
N VAL A 81 -10.40 -12.21 -7.14
CA VAL A 81 -11.28 -12.29 -5.97
C VAL A 81 -10.98 -13.54 -5.14
N ARG A 82 -10.84 -14.72 -5.77
CA ARG A 82 -10.51 -15.97 -5.07
C ARG A 82 -9.18 -15.87 -4.34
N TRP A 83 -8.15 -15.39 -5.02
CA TRP A 83 -6.82 -15.21 -4.44
C TRP A 83 -6.85 -14.28 -3.21
N TRP A 84 -7.61 -13.18 -3.29
CA TRP A 84 -7.77 -12.25 -2.16
C TRP A 84 -8.54 -12.89 -0.99
N LEU A 85 -9.57 -13.69 -1.26
CA LEU A 85 -10.31 -14.41 -0.23
C LEU A 85 -9.39 -15.40 0.50
N GLU A 86 -8.65 -16.23 -0.25
CA GLU A 86 -7.70 -17.19 0.32
C GLU A 86 -6.62 -16.50 1.17
N LEU A 87 -6.03 -15.41 0.67
CA LEU A 87 -5.03 -14.62 1.40
C LEU A 87 -5.59 -14.08 2.73
N THR A 88 -6.81 -13.55 2.72
CA THR A 88 -7.41 -12.92 3.90
C THR A 88 -7.95 -13.94 4.90
N GLU A 89 -8.44 -15.10 4.45
CA GLU A 89 -8.81 -16.24 5.29
C GLU A 89 -7.60 -16.86 6.00
N ALA A 90 -6.44 -16.85 5.34
CA ALA A 90 -5.16 -17.26 5.93
C ALA A 90 -4.59 -16.24 6.94
N GLY A 91 -5.29 -15.12 7.21
CA GLY A 91 -4.87 -14.09 8.16
C GLY A 91 -4.12 -12.90 7.55
N GLY A 92 -4.03 -12.83 6.22
CA GLY A 92 -3.53 -11.65 5.52
C GLY A 92 -4.40 -10.42 5.77
N GLU A 93 -3.79 -9.24 5.81
CA GLU A 93 -4.52 -7.96 5.96
C GLU A 93 -5.46 -7.72 4.77
N GLY A 94 -5.01 -8.06 3.56
CA GLY A 94 -5.68 -7.76 2.31
C GLY A 94 -4.67 -7.50 1.20
N MET A 95 -5.06 -6.68 0.22
CA MET A 95 -4.23 -6.33 -0.93
C MET A 95 -4.22 -4.83 -1.22
N VAL A 96 -3.24 -4.41 -2.02
CA VAL A 96 -3.22 -3.08 -2.64
C VAL A 96 -3.31 -3.28 -4.15
N VAL A 97 -4.40 -2.81 -4.75
CA VAL A 97 -4.62 -2.87 -6.21
C VAL A 97 -3.97 -1.66 -6.84
N LYS A 98 -3.08 -1.86 -7.81
CA LYS A 98 -2.35 -0.79 -8.50
C LYS A 98 -2.53 -0.93 -10.01
N PRO A 99 -2.57 0.19 -10.77
CA PRO A 99 -2.39 0.13 -12.21
C PRO A 99 -1.04 -0.53 -12.54
N LEU A 100 -1.00 -1.32 -13.61
CA LEU A 100 0.24 -1.95 -14.05
C LEU A 100 1.28 -0.92 -14.50
N ALA A 101 0.86 0.05 -15.32
CA ALA A 101 1.68 1.18 -15.69
C ALA A 101 1.81 2.17 -14.52
N ALA A 102 2.95 2.86 -14.45
CA ALA A 102 3.10 4.00 -13.55
C ALA A 102 2.46 5.27 -14.16
N LEU A 103 2.15 6.24 -13.30
CA LEU A 103 1.70 7.59 -13.73
C LEU A 103 0.48 7.61 -14.66
N VAL A 104 -0.41 6.63 -14.52
CA VAL A 104 -1.60 6.49 -15.37
C VAL A 104 -2.52 7.70 -15.21
N ARG A 105 -3.00 8.22 -16.34
CA ARG A 105 -4.01 9.28 -16.39
C ARG A 105 -5.28 8.73 -17.03
N ASN A 106 -6.43 9.22 -16.57
CA ASN A 106 -7.71 8.92 -17.22
C ASN A 106 -7.90 9.76 -18.49
N GLU A 107 -9.00 9.53 -19.20
CA GLU A 107 -9.35 10.24 -20.45
C GLU A 107 -9.43 11.78 -20.27
N ALA A 108 -9.75 12.25 -19.06
CA ALA A 108 -9.77 13.68 -18.72
C ALA A 108 -8.39 14.23 -18.33
N GLY A 109 -7.30 13.48 -18.53
CA GLY A 109 -5.93 13.87 -18.20
C GLY A 109 -5.59 13.88 -16.71
N ARG A 110 -6.49 13.42 -15.83
CA ARG A 110 -6.30 13.41 -14.38
C ARG A 110 -5.54 12.16 -13.95
N LEU A 111 -4.61 12.33 -13.01
CA LEU A 111 -3.86 11.21 -12.44
C LEU A 111 -4.80 10.25 -11.71
N VAL A 112 -4.67 8.95 -11.99
CA VAL A 112 -5.43 7.92 -11.29
C VAL A 112 -4.76 7.58 -9.96
N GLN A 113 -5.51 6.99 -9.04
CA GLN A 113 -4.96 6.57 -7.74
C GLN A 113 -3.81 5.57 -7.97
N PRO A 114 -2.61 5.79 -7.39
CA PRO A 114 -1.46 4.92 -7.58
C PRO A 114 -1.60 3.57 -6.86
N GLY A 115 -2.52 3.47 -5.90
CA GLY A 115 -2.88 2.24 -5.23
C GLY A 115 -4.18 2.36 -4.44
N VAL A 116 -5.00 1.32 -4.46
CA VAL A 116 -6.24 1.23 -3.70
C VAL A 116 -6.16 0.06 -2.74
N LYS A 117 -6.25 0.35 -1.44
CA LYS A 117 -6.26 -0.67 -0.38
C LYS A 117 -7.61 -1.42 -0.35
N CYS A 118 -7.56 -2.75 -0.38
CA CYS A 118 -8.71 -3.64 -0.21
C CYS A 118 -8.41 -4.61 0.93
N ARG A 119 -8.94 -4.31 2.13
CA ARG A 119 -8.64 -5.00 3.39
C ARG A 119 -9.68 -6.07 3.70
N GLY A 120 -9.22 -7.22 4.19
CA GLY A 120 -10.01 -8.37 4.57
C GLY A 120 -10.97 -8.09 5.72
N ARG A 121 -12.04 -8.89 5.78
CA ARG A 121 -13.11 -8.73 6.79
C ARG A 121 -12.58 -8.82 8.22
N GLU A 122 -11.78 -9.83 8.52
CA GLU A 122 -11.29 -10.04 9.89
C GLU A 122 -10.28 -8.97 10.32
N TYR A 123 -9.42 -8.51 9.40
CA TYR A 123 -8.51 -7.39 9.65
C TYR A 123 -9.27 -6.10 10.00
N LEU A 124 -10.36 -5.80 9.28
CA LEU A 124 -11.15 -4.59 9.50
C LEU A 124 -11.80 -4.54 10.90
N ARG A 125 -11.87 -5.64 11.66
CA ARG A 125 -12.27 -5.61 13.08
C ARG A 125 -11.28 -4.87 13.96
N ILE A 126 -9.99 -4.85 13.59
CA ILE A 126 -8.95 -4.08 14.29
C ILE A 126 -9.21 -2.59 14.11
N ILE A 127 -9.69 -2.19 12.94
CA ILE A 127 -9.87 -0.79 12.55
C ILE A 127 -11.24 -0.23 12.97
N TYR A 128 -12.32 -0.98 12.73
CA TYR A 128 -13.70 -0.54 12.95
C TYR A 128 -14.33 -1.12 14.22
N GLY A 129 -13.59 -1.96 14.95
CA GLY A 129 -14.07 -2.64 16.15
C GLY A 129 -14.67 -4.03 15.86
N PRO A 130 -14.74 -4.92 16.87
CA PRO A 130 -15.11 -6.32 16.69
C PRO A 130 -16.54 -6.52 16.15
N GLU A 131 -17.44 -5.58 16.43
CA GLU A 131 -18.87 -5.65 16.05
C GLU A 131 -19.21 -4.92 14.75
N TYR A 132 -18.21 -4.43 13.99
CA TYR A 132 -18.48 -3.60 12.81
C TYR A 132 -19.30 -4.31 11.72
N THR A 133 -19.32 -5.65 11.73
CA THR A 133 -20.05 -6.48 10.78
C THR A 133 -21.55 -6.57 11.05
N ARG A 134 -22.07 -5.99 12.14
CA ARG A 134 -23.51 -5.94 12.42
C ARG A 134 -24.23 -5.07 11.36
N PRO A 135 -25.42 -5.45 10.87
CA PRO A 135 -26.09 -4.75 9.77
C PRO A 135 -26.23 -3.23 9.98
N GLU A 136 -26.56 -2.81 11.19
CA GLU A 136 -26.71 -1.41 11.61
C GLU A 136 -25.38 -0.62 11.54
N HIS A 137 -24.25 -1.28 11.82
CA HIS A 137 -22.92 -0.67 11.72
C HIS A 137 -22.46 -0.63 10.26
N LEU A 138 -22.66 -1.71 9.50
CA LEU A 138 -22.31 -1.77 8.09
C LEU A 138 -23.06 -0.72 7.26
N ALA A 139 -24.37 -0.55 7.49
CA ALA A 139 -25.17 0.44 6.80
C ALA A 139 -24.60 1.86 6.98
N ARG A 140 -24.20 2.20 8.21
CA ARG A 140 -23.54 3.49 8.52
C ARG A 140 -22.17 3.62 7.86
N LEU A 141 -21.36 2.57 7.86
CA LEU A 141 -19.99 2.60 7.30
C LEU A 141 -19.96 2.69 5.76
N ARG A 142 -21.02 2.24 5.07
CA ARG A 142 -21.14 2.38 3.61
C ARG A 142 -21.21 3.84 3.17
N ASN A 143 -21.82 4.71 3.97
CA ASN A 143 -21.97 6.14 3.68
C ASN A 143 -20.74 6.96 4.11
N ARG A 144 -19.56 6.61 3.56
CA ARG A 144 -18.29 7.29 3.88
C ARG A 144 -17.81 8.19 2.75
N ALA A 145 -17.39 9.41 3.09
CA ALA A 145 -16.83 10.35 2.14
C ALA A 145 -15.35 10.02 1.87
N LEU A 146 -15.05 9.47 0.69
CA LEU A 146 -13.67 9.14 0.27
C LEU A 146 -12.99 10.25 -0.54
N GLY A 147 -13.73 11.29 -0.94
CA GLY A 147 -13.25 12.31 -1.88
C GLY A 147 -12.05 13.10 -1.37
N HIS A 148 -12.10 13.59 -0.13
CA HIS A 148 -11.02 14.37 0.46
C HIS A 148 -9.72 13.55 0.58
N LYS A 149 -9.79 12.32 1.08
CA LYS A 149 -8.64 11.41 1.18
C LYS A 149 -8.04 11.05 -0.18
N ARG A 150 -8.89 10.81 -1.19
CA ARG A 150 -8.43 10.56 -2.57
C ARG A 150 -7.68 11.76 -3.14
N SER A 151 -8.16 12.97 -2.86
CA SER A 151 -7.50 14.21 -3.30
C SER A 151 -6.14 14.40 -2.60
N LEU A 152 -6.09 14.18 -1.28
CA LEU A 152 -4.83 14.21 -0.51
C LEU A 152 -3.80 13.23 -1.06
N ALA A 153 -4.18 11.95 -1.22
CA ALA A 153 -3.29 10.92 -1.72
C ALA A 153 -2.70 11.25 -3.12
N LEU A 154 -3.47 11.92 -4.00
CA LEU A 154 -2.97 12.33 -5.31
C LEU A 154 -2.01 13.52 -5.22
N ARG A 155 -2.26 14.49 -4.32
CA ARG A 155 -1.36 15.62 -4.08
C ARG A 155 -0.04 15.15 -3.48
N GLU A 156 -0.10 14.32 -2.45
CA GLU A 156 1.08 13.70 -1.82
C GLU A 156 1.88 12.87 -2.83
N TYR A 157 1.20 12.05 -3.64
CA TYR A 157 1.85 11.27 -4.68
C TYR A 157 2.56 12.15 -5.71
N ALA A 158 1.91 13.20 -6.21
CA ALA A 158 2.52 14.14 -7.15
C ALA A 158 3.76 14.85 -6.56
N LEU A 159 3.69 15.28 -5.30
CA LEU A 159 4.83 15.89 -4.59
C LEU A 159 5.97 14.90 -4.38
N GLY A 160 5.66 13.64 -4.06
CA GLY A 160 6.66 12.58 -3.94
C GLY A 160 7.40 12.31 -5.25
N LEU A 161 6.68 12.32 -6.38
CA LEU A 161 7.29 12.20 -7.72
C LEU A 161 8.21 13.37 -8.02
N GLU A 162 7.73 14.60 -7.78
CA GLU A 162 8.52 15.82 -7.97
C GLU A 162 9.81 15.78 -7.13
N ALA A 163 9.73 15.35 -5.86
CA ALA A 163 10.90 15.21 -5.00
C ALA A 163 11.93 14.23 -5.56
N LEU A 164 11.47 13.09 -6.11
CA LEU A 164 12.35 12.08 -6.72
C LEU A 164 12.99 12.59 -8.02
N ASP A 165 12.25 13.33 -8.84
CA ASP A 165 12.77 13.88 -10.09
C ASP A 165 13.81 14.99 -9.81
N ARG A 166 13.55 15.88 -8.84
CA ARG A 166 14.53 16.89 -8.38
C ARG A 166 15.79 16.24 -7.81
N LEU A 167 15.63 15.18 -7.02
CA LEU A 167 16.75 14.40 -6.48
C LEU A 167 17.59 13.80 -7.61
N ALA A 168 16.94 13.17 -8.60
CA ALA A 168 17.60 12.55 -9.73
C ALA A 168 18.31 13.57 -10.64
N ALA A 169 17.78 14.78 -10.77
CA ALA A 169 18.37 15.87 -11.54
C ALA A 169 19.56 16.55 -10.82
N GLY A 170 19.85 16.19 -9.57
CA GLY A 170 20.90 16.82 -8.77
C GLY A 170 20.56 18.26 -8.38
N GLU A 171 19.27 18.60 -8.25
CA GLU A 171 18.87 19.93 -7.78
C GLU A 171 19.36 20.20 -6.35
N PRO A 172 19.53 21.48 -5.97
CA PRO A 172 19.89 21.84 -4.60
C PRO A 172 18.92 21.23 -3.58
N LEU A 173 19.46 20.78 -2.43
CA LEU A 173 18.69 20.06 -1.41
C LEU A 173 17.40 20.78 -0.97
N TRP A 174 17.41 22.11 -0.91
CA TRP A 174 16.23 22.89 -0.52
C TRP A 174 15.06 22.76 -1.52
N ARG A 175 15.34 22.53 -2.81
CA ARG A 175 14.32 22.24 -3.82
C ARG A 175 13.71 20.86 -3.63
N VAL A 176 14.53 19.86 -3.31
CA VAL A 176 14.02 18.52 -2.98
C VAL A 176 13.16 18.60 -1.71
N HIS A 177 13.67 19.25 -0.67
CA HIS A 177 12.98 19.42 0.61
C HIS A 177 11.67 20.21 0.52
N GLU A 178 11.55 21.18 -0.38
CA GLU A 178 10.29 21.89 -0.62
C GLU A 178 9.13 20.92 -0.89
N ALA A 179 9.34 19.95 -1.79
CA ALA A 179 8.31 18.95 -2.12
C ALA A 179 8.10 17.95 -0.98
N VAL A 180 9.18 17.49 -0.33
CA VAL A 180 9.11 16.56 0.81
C VAL A 180 8.36 17.16 2.00
N PHE A 181 8.64 18.42 2.35
CA PHE A 181 7.95 19.10 3.45
C PHE A 181 6.51 19.45 3.11
N ALA A 182 6.18 19.67 1.84
CA ALA A 182 4.80 19.80 1.43
C ALA A 182 4.00 18.50 1.68
N VAL A 183 4.57 17.31 1.43
CA VAL A 183 3.94 16.03 1.80
C VAL A 183 3.70 15.97 3.31
N LEU A 184 4.70 16.31 4.12
CA LEU A 184 4.57 16.32 5.58
C LEU A 184 3.47 17.28 6.08
N ALA A 185 3.35 18.45 5.43
CA ALA A 185 2.30 19.42 5.74
C ALA A 185 0.90 18.88 5.38
N LEU A 186 0.76 18.17 4.26
CA LEU A 186 -0.52 17.56 3.85
C LEU A 186 -0.98 16.45 4.80
N GLU A 187 -0.06 15.64 5.32
CA GLU A 187 -0.36 14.59 6.31
C GLU A 187 -0.86 15.16 7.66
N SER A 188 -0.69 16.46 7.89
CA SER A 188 -1.25 17.15 9.06
C SER A 188 -2.71 17.61 8.83
N GLU A 189 -3.26 17.52 7.61
CA GLU A 189 -4.69 17.77 7.36
C GLU A 189 -5.53 16.67 8.06
N PRO A 190 -6.58 17.03 8.83
CA PRO A 190 -7.37 16.05 9.56
C PRO A 190 -8.19 15.17 8.61
N VAL A 191 -7.87 13.88 8.56
CA VAL A 191 -8.60 12.85 7.80
C VAL A 191 -9.12 11.77 8.73
N ASP A 192 -10.24 11.12 8.37
CA ASP A 192 -10.73 9.96 9.11
C ASP A 192 -9.62 8.88 9.22
N PRO A 193 -9.15 8.56 10.44
CA PRO A 193 -8.00 7.67 10.65
C PRO A 193 -8.30 6.21 10.27
N ARG A 194 -9.57 5.87 10.01
CA ARG A 194 -9.98 4.50 9.66
C ARG A 194 -9.85 4.21 8.16
N LEU A 195 -9.66 5.25 7.34
CA LEU A 195 -9.63 5.15 5.88
C LEU A 195 -8.25 4.78 5.33
#